data_AF-A0A7S0DQ60-F1
#
_entry.id   AF-A0A7S0DQ60-F1
#
_cell.length_a   1.000
_cell.length_b   1.000
_cell.length_c   1.000
_cell.angle_alpha   90.00
_cell.angle_beta   90.00
_cell.angle_gamma   90.00
#
_symmetry.space_group_name_H-M   'P 1'
#
loop_
_entity.id
_entity.type
_entity.pdbx_description
1 polymer ?
#
loop_
_entity_poly.entity_id
_entity_poly.type
_entity_poly.pdbx_seq_one_letter_code
_entity_poly.pdbx_strand_id
1 'polypeptide(L)'
;EKYKQILKEREEDRLRERRIVESRMQAYNRRESRKQSIIDKREALLAEKERFVREAKAKKQILESTQWSSLPPMRVNRRYLGVAISPDGSKLYAVGGYSSSEYLNSVEYYDFKMRSWGLLPSMISRRCGLGVAISPDGRFLYAVGGYDGP
;
A
#
# COMPACT_ATOMS: atom_id res chain seq x y z
N GLU A 1 20.45 62.12 -46.19
CA GLU A 1 19.12 61.52 -46.28
C GLU A 1 19.15 60.04 -46.72
N LYS A 2 19.22 59.72 -48.03
CA LYS A 2 19.08 58.34 -48.55
C LYS A 2 19.95 57.25 -47.89
N TYR A 3 21.22 57.54 -47.64
CA TYR A 3 22.16 56.58 -47.04
C TYR A 3 21.82 56.22 -45.58
N LYS A 4 21.33 57.19 -44.80
CA LYS A 4 20.89 56.95 -43.42
C LYS A 4 19.64 56.07 -43.38
N GLN A 5 18.73 56.24 -44.35
CA GLN A 5 17.54 55.41 -44.52
C GLN A 5 17.89 53.94 -44.77
N ILE A 6 18.83 53.68 -45.70
CA ILE A 6 19.30 52.33 -46.04
C ILE A 6 19.97 51.63 -44.84
N LEU A 7 20.76 52.38 -44.05
CA LEU A 7 21.38 51.82 -42.85
C LEU A 7 20.34 51.44 -41.79
N LYS A 8 19.31 52.26 -41.61
CA LYS A 8 18.21 52.01 -40.67
C LYS A 8 17.39 50.78 -41.08
N GLU A 9 17.04 50.65 -42.36
CA GLU A 9 16.35 49.47 -42.90
C GLU A 9 17.18 48.19 -42.71
N ARG A 10 18.49 48.23 -42.97
CA ARG A 10 19.41 47.11 -42.70
C ARG A 10 19.51 46.73 -41.23
N GLU A 11 19.35 47.69 -40.32
CA GLU A 11 19.37 47.45 -38.88
C GLU A 11 18.04 46.84 -38.39
N GLU A 12 16.93 47.33 -38.92
CA GLU A 12 15.58 46.79 -38.67
C GLU A 12 15.44 45.35 -39.19
N ASP A 13 16.00 45.04 -40.36
CA ASP A 13 16.02 43.67 -40.90
C ASP A 13 16.89 42.72 -40.05
N ARG A 14 18.07 43.17 -39.60
CA ARG A 14 18.90 42.40 -38.65
C ARG A 14 18.19 42.13 -37.33
N LEU A 15 17.45 43.11 -36.80
CA LEU A 15 16.63 42.95 -35.61
C LEU A 15 15.46 41.99 -35.84
N ARG A 16 14.82 42.02 -37.01
CA ARG A 16 13.77 41.05 -37.40
C ARG A 16 14.31 39.64 -37.46
N GLU A 17 15.45 39.43 -38.11
CA GLU A 17 16.11 38.12 -38.19
C GLU A 17 16.47 37.59 -36.81
N ARG A 18 17.04 38.44 -35.94
CA ARG A 18 17.34 38.07 -34.54
C ARG A 18 16.09 37.61 -33.79
N ARG A 19 14.97 38.35 -33.89
CA ARG A 19 13.69 37.97 -33.25
C ARG A 19 13.15 36.65 -33.78
N ILE A 20 13.29 36.39 -35.09
CA ILE A 20 12.86 35.12 -35.70
C ILE A 20 13.69 33.96 -35.14
N VAL A 21 15.02 34.13 -35.06
CA VAL A 21 15.93 33.12 -34.49
C VAL A 21 15.64 32.87 -33.01
N GLU A 22 15.45 33.91 -32.21
CA GLU A 22 15.10 33.80 -30.78
C GLU A 22 13.76 33.09 -30.58
N SER A 23 12.74 33.43 -31.38
CA SER A 23 11.42 32.78 -31.33
C SER A 23 11.52 31.29 -31.70
N ARG A 24 12.33 30.95 -32.71
CA ARG A 24 12.63 29.55 -33.08
C ARG A 24 13.36 28.81 -31.96
N MET A 25 14.34 29.45 -31.30
CA MET A 25 15.08 28.87 -30.18
C MET A 25 14.18 28.63 -28.96
N GLN A 26 13.28 29.57 -28.63
CA GLN A 26 12.29 29.39 -27.58
C GLN A 26 11.29 28.27 -27.91
N ALA A 27 10.87 28.15 -29.17
CA ALA A 27 10.02 27.04 -29.61
C ALA A 27 10.73 25.69 -29.52
N TYR A 28 12.03 25.63 -29.86
CA TYR A 28 12.87 24.44 -29.68
C TYR A 28 12.99 24.06 -28.21
N ASN A 29 13.38 24.99 -27.34
CA ASN A 29 13.51 24.74 -25.91
C ASN A 29 12.20 24.25 -25.28
N ARG A 30 11.04 24.83 -25.67
CA ARG A 30 9.73 24.36 -25.22
C ARG A 30 9.43 22.92 -25.65
N ARG A 31 9.83 22.52 -26.86
CA ARG A 31 9.68 21.14 -27.35
C ARG A 31 10.59 20.19 -26.58
N GLU A 32 11.83 20.56 -26.33
CA GLU A 32 12.77 19.74 -25.56
C GLU A 32 12.35 19.60 -24.09
N SER A 33 11.93 20.69 -23.43
CA SER A 33 11.36 20.60 -22.08
C SER A 33 10.12 19.70 -22.02
N ARG A 34 9.27 19.74 -23.05
CA ARG A 34 8.10 18.85 -23.14
C ARG A 34 8.51 17.38 -23.32
N LYS A 35 9.53 17.10 -24.14
CA LYS A 35 10.09 15.74 -24.28
C LYS A 35 10.66 15.26 -22.94
N GLN A 36 11.44 16.09 -22.25
CA GLN A 36 12.02 15.75 -20.95
C GLN A 36 10.92 15.43 -19.93
N SER A 37 9.87 16.26 -19.85
CA SER A 37 8.73 15.99 -18.96
C SER A 37 8.03 14.65 -19.23
N ILE A 38 7.98 14.21 -20.49
CA ILE A 38 7.42 12.90 -20.84
C ILE A 38 8.33 11.77 -20.35
N ILE A 39 9.65 11.94 -20.49
CA ILE A 39 10.65 10.97 -20.01
C ILE A 39 10.57 10.86 -18.48
N ASP A 40 10.58 11.99 -17.77
CA ASP A 40 10.51 12.03 -16.30
C ASP A 40 9.23 11.34 -15.79
N LYS A 41 8.09 11.57 -16.45
CA LYS A 41 6.82 10.89 -16.12
C LYS A 41 6.91 9.38 -16.34
N ARG A 42 7.57 8.95 -17.42
CA ARG A 42 7.76 7.52 -17.71
C ARG A 42 8.66 6.87 -16.66
N GLU A 43 9.74 7.53 -16.26
CA GLU A 43 10.65 7.03 -15.23
C GLU A 43 9.96 6.93 -13.86
N ALA A 44 9.15 7.93 -13.48
CA ALA A 44 8.36 7.88 -12.26
C ALA A 44 7.37 6.69 -12.25
N LEU A 45 6.66 6.47 -13.36
CA LEU A 45 5.74 5.34 -13.51
C LEU A 45 6.47 3.99 -13.45
N LEU A 46 7.65 3.90 -14.06
CA LEU A 46 8.48 2.69 -14.01
C LEU A 46 8.96 2.41 -12.59
N ALA A 47 9.40 3.42 -11.84
CA ALA A 47 9.80 3.28 -10.45
C ALA A 47 8.64 2.80 -9.56
N GLU A 48 7.43 3.34 -9.76
CA GLU A 48 6.21 2.89 -9.07
C GLU A 48 5.89 1.42 -9.40
N LYS A 49 5.97 1.05 -10.69
CA LYS A 49 5.77 -0.34 -11.14
C LYS A 49 6.80 -1.29 -10.54
N GLU A 50 8.08 -0.91 -10.51
CA GLU A 50 9.14 -1.71 -9.91
C GLU A 50 8.94 -1.93 -8.41
N ARG A 51 8.42 -0.92 -7.69
CA ARG A 51 8.05 -1.05 -6.28
C ARG A 51 7.00 -2.14 -6.08
N PHE A 52 5.94 -2.13 -6.89
CA PHE A 52 4.89 -3.14 -6.84
C PHE A 52 5.42 -4.54 -7.15
N VAL A 53 6.27 -4.68 -8.16
CA VAL A 53 6.92 -5.96 -8.51
C VAL A 53 7.80 -6.47 -7.37
N ARG A 54 8.59 -5.59 -6.73
CA ARG A 54 9.44 -5.95 -5.59
C ARG A 54 8.59 -6.43 -4.40
N GLU A 55 7.51 -5.72 -4.10
CA GLU A 55 6.59 -6.11 -3.03
C GLU A 55 5.91 -7.45 -3.31
N ALA A 56 5.42 -7.67 -4.53
CA ALA A 56 4.83 -8.94 -4.95
C ALA A 56 5.83 -10.10 -4.87
N LYS A 57 7.08 -9.87 -5.29
CA LYS A 57 8.16 -10.87 -5.19
C LYS A 57 8.48 -11.21 -3.73
N ALA A 58 8.54 -10.22 -2.84
CA ALA A 58 8.76 -10.46 -1.42
C ALA A 58 7.61 -11.26 -0.79
N LYS A 59 6.35 -10.92 -1.12
CA LYS A 59 5.17 -11.72 -0.69
C LYS A 59 5.24 -13.16 -1.18
N LYS A 60 5.58 -13.37 -2.46
CA LYS A 60 5.77 -14.72 -3.04
C LYS A 60 6.87 -15.50 -2.31
N GLN A 61 8.00 -14.87 -2.01
CA GLN A 61 9.09 -15.53 -1.27
C GLN A 61 8.66 -15.98 0.14
N ILE A 62 7.82 -15.21 0.83
CA ILE A 62 7.26 -15.61 2.12
C ILE A 62 6.35 -16.84 1.96
N LEU A 63 5.53 -16.89 0.90
CA LEU A 63 4.72 -18.08 0.60
C LEU A 63 5.55 -19.31 0.20
N GLU A 64 6.73 -19.12 -0.38
CA GLU A 64 7.65 -20.20 -0.77
C GLU A 64 8.62 -20.59 0.35
N SER A 65 8.61 -19.89 1.49
CA SER A 65 9.37 -20.29 2.66
C SER A 65 8.85 -21.64 3.16
N THR A 66 9.69 -22.65 3.08
CA THR A 66 9.39 -24.01 3.56
C THR A 66 9.58 -24.16 5.06
N GLN A 67 10.07 -23.12 5.73
CA GLN A 67 10.36 -23.16 7.16
C GLN A 67 9.29 -22.42 7.97
N TRP A 68 8.80 -23.10 8.99
CA TRP A 68 7.94 -22.52 10.01
C TRP A 68 8.76 -21.63 10.93
N SER A 69 8.21 -20.48 11.31
CA SER A 69 8.76 -19.62 12.35
C SER A 69 7.75 -19.45 13.47
N SER A 70 8.24 -19.46 14.71
CA SER A 70 7.39 -19.26 15.87
C SER A 70 7.09 -17.77 16.06
N LEU A 71 5.82 -17.45 16.29
CA LEU A 71 5.42 -16.14 16.82
C LEU A 71 5.43 -16.17 18.35
N PRO A 72 5.45 -15.01 19.02
CA PRO A 72 5.19 -14.96 20.46
C PRO A 72 3.92 -15.74 20.82
N PRO A 73 3.89 -16.46 21.95
CA PRO A 73 2.73 -17.23 22.35
C PRO A 73 1.53 -16.31 22.63
N MET A 74 0.32 -16.79 22.33
CA MET A 74 -0.93 -16.14 22.79
C MET A 74 -0.95 -16.08 24.32
N ARG A 75 -1.74 -15.15 24.89
CA ARG A 75 -1.88 -15.02 26.34
C ARG A 75 -2.63 -16.20 26.95
N VAL A 76 -3.59 -16.74 26.21
CA VAL A 76 -4.36 -17.93 26.59
C VAL A 76 -4.12 -19.02 25.56
N ASN A 77 -3.85 -20.25 26.01
CA ASN A 77 -3.80 -21.40 25.13
C ASN A 77 -5.21 -21.73 24.63
N ARG A 78 -5.35 -22.00 23.33
CA ARG A 78 -6.66 -22.19 22.68
C ARG A 78 -6.62 -23.38 21.74
N ARG A 79 -7.67 -24.20 21.76
CA ARG A 79 -8.02 -25.17 20.70
C ARG A 79 -9.42 -24.88 20.17
N TYR A 80 -9.72 -25.30 18.95
CA TYR A 80 -11.03 -25.07 18.29
C TYR A 80 -11.45 -23.59 18.24
N LEU A 81 -10.48 -22.67 18.19
CA LEU A 81 -10.73 -21.24 17.99
C LEU A 81 -11.08 -20.94 16.53
N GLY A 82 -11.71 -19.79 16.32
CA GLY A 82 -11.85 -19.20 15.00
C GLY A 82 -10.76 -18.15 14.77
N VAL A 83 -10.32 -18.01 13.52
CA VAL A 83 -9.26 -17.07 13.14
C VAL A 83 -9.67 -16.23 11.94
N ALA A 84 -9.24 -14.96 11.92
CA ALA A 84 -9.39 -14.07 10.76
C ALA A 84 -8.23 -13.08 10.70
N ILE A 85 -7.85 -12.67 9.49
CA ILE A 85 -6.85 -11.62 9.27
C ILE A 85 -7.55 -10.34 8.81
N SER A 86 -7.08 -9.17 9.26
CA SER A 86 -7.62 -7.90 8.80
C SER A 86 -7.42 -7.69 7.29
N PRO A 87 -8.29 -6.93 6.60
CA PRO A 87 -8.16 -6.70 5.16
C PRO A 87 -6.82 -6.08 4.74
N ASP A 88 -6.21 -5.28 5.62
CA ASP A 88 -4.89 -4.67 5.42
C ASP A 88 -3.72 -5.60 5.80
N GLY A 89 -4.00 -6.81 6.31
CA GLY A 89 -3.01 -7.77 6.78
C GLY A 89 -2.27 -7.37 8.05
N SER A 90 -2.66 -6.29 8.73
CA SER A 90 -1.91 -5.75 9.87
C SER A 90 -2.16 -6.51 11.18
N LYS A 91 -3.28 -7.22 11.30
CA LYS A 91 -3.68 -7.94 12.52
C LYS A 91 -4.25 -9.32 12.22
N LEU A 92 -3.91 -10.29 13.06
CA LEU A 92 -4.51 -11.62 13.10
C LEU A 92 -5.38 -11.74 14.36
N TYR A 93 -6.64 -12.12 14.22
CA TYR A 93 -7.59 -12.29 15.33
C TYR A 93 -7.76 -13.76 15.68
N ALA A 94 -7.75 -14.06 16.97
CA ALA A 94 -8.01 -15.36 17.58
C ALA A 94 -9.25 -15.23 18.48
N VAL A 95 -10.35 -15.88 18.10
CA VAL A 95 -11.67 -15.67 18.71
C VAL A 95 -12.14 -16.95 19.39
N GLY A 96 -12.48 -16.85 20.68
CA GLY A 96 -13.04 -17.97 21.44
C GLY A 96 -12.12 -19.18 21.51
N GLY A 97 -12.71 -20.37 21.39
CA GLY A 97 -12.05 -21.66 21.52
C GLY A 97 -12.27 -22.30 22.90
N TYR A 98 -11.43 -23.26 23.22
CA TYR A 98 -11.40 -23.96 24.49
C TYR A 98 -9.96 -23.97 25.00
N SER A 99 -9.76 -23.63 26.28
CA SER A 99 -8.45 -23.62 26.92
C SER A 99 -8.06 -25.04 27.37
N SER A 100 -7.24 -25.19 28.41
CA SER A 100 -7.08 -26.48 29.06
C SER A 100 -8.32 -26.90 29.86
N SER A 101 -9.13 -25.93 30.31
CA SER A 101 -10.14 -26.13 31.34
C SER A 101 -11.51 -25.51 31.05
N GLU A 102 -11.62 -24.56 30.12
CA GLU A 102 -12.88 -23.83 29.91
C GLU A 102 -13.11 -23.42 28.44
N TYR A 103 -14.39 -23.27 28.09
CA TYR A 103 -14.79 -22.60 26.85
C TYR A 103 -14.54 -21.10 26.97
N LEU A 104 -13.99 -20.49 25.92
CA LEU A 104 -13.56 -19.10 25.96
C LEU A 104 -14.56 -18.22 25.21
N ASN A 105 -14.84 -17.05 25.78
CA ASN A 105 -15.45 -15.93 25.06
C ASN A 105 -14.43 -14.82 24.75
N SER A 106 -13.19 -14.96 25.22
CA SER A 106 -12.15 -13.95 25.02
C SER A 106 -11.69 -13.89 23.57
N VAL A 107 -11.32 -12.69 23.15
CA VAL A 107 -10.80 -12.40 21.81
C VAL A 107 -9.41 -11.78 21.95
N GLU A 108 -8.45 -12.36 21.25
CA GLU A 108 -7.08 -11.85 21.17
C GLU A 108 -6.76 -11.43 19.74
N TYR A 109 -5.84 -10.49 19.59
CA TYR A 109 -5.28 -10.14 18.28
C TYR A 109 -3.77 -10.05 18.35
N TYR A 110 -3.11 -10.52 17.30
CA TYR A 110 -1.69 -10.32 17.09
C TYR A 110 -1.48 -9.11 16.18
N ASP A 111 -0.71 -8.14 16.65
CA ASP A 111 -0.29 -6.99 15.83
C ASP A 111 1.06 -7.30 15.18
N PHE A 112 1.10 -7.40 13.86
CA PHE A 112 2.33 -7.74 13.14
C PHE A 112 3.41 -6.66 13.20
N LYS A 113 3.02 -5.39 13.44
CA LYS A 113 3.95 -4.27 13.60
C LYS A 113 4.57 -4.27 14.99
N MET A 114 3.76 -4.45 16.03
CA MET A 114 4.23 -4.50 17.42
C MET A 114 4.78 -5.87 17.82
N ARG A 115 4.57 -6.90 16.99
CA ARG A 115 4.98 -8.29 17.24
C ARG A 115 4.53 -8.79 18.61
N SER A 116 3.28 -8.54 18.96
CA SER A 116 2.73 -8.90 20.27
C SER A 116 1.22 -9.14 20.22
N TRP A 117 0.74 -9.91 21.20
CA TRP A 117 -0.67 -10.20 21.40
C TRP A 117 -1.34 -9.16 22.32
N GLY A 118 -2.43 -8.58 21.83
CA GLY A 118 -3.36 -7.74 22.56
C GLY A 118 -4.70 -8.44 22.80
N LEU A 119 -5.51 -7.86 23.69
CA LEU A 119 -6.86 -8.32 24.00
C LEU A 119 -7.88 -7.38 23.35
N LEU A 120 -8.98 -7.95 22.88
CA LEU A 120 -10.20 -7.22 22.53
C LEU A 120 -11.29 -7.49 23.57
N PRO A 121 -12.38 -6.71 23.58
CA PRO A 121 -13.57 -7.03 24.36
C PRO A 121 -14.05 -8.47 24.11
N SER A 122 -14.38 -9.18 25.18
CA SER A 122 -14.90 -10.54 25.11
C SER A 122 -16.26 -10.59 24.43
N MET A 123 -16.55 -11.70 23.76
CA MET A 123 -17.89 -12.01 23.26
C MET A 123 -18.88 -12.18 24.42
N ILE A 124 -20.17 -11.99 24.12
CA ILE A 124 -21.27 -12.18 25.08
C ILE A 124 -21.34 -13.64 25.56
N SER A 125 -21.13 -14.59 24.64
CA SER A 125 -21.19 -16.03 24.91
C SER A 125 -19.85 -16.69 24.60
N ARG A 126 -19.52 -17.74 25.35
CA ARG A 126 -18.40 -18.64 25.05
C ARG A 126 -18.70 -19.38 23.75
N ARG A 127 -17.69 -19.64 22.94
CA ARG A 127 -17.86 -20.35 21.66
C ARG A 127 -16.58 -21.12 21.31
N CYS A 128 -16.69 -22.40 20.97
CA CYS A 128 -15.63 -23.18 20.32
C CYS A 128 -16.16 -23.86 19.04
N GLY A 129 -15.28 -24.17 18.09
CA GLY A 129 -15.66 -24.73 16.79
C GLY A 129 -16.49 -23.76 15.94
N LEU A 130 -16.28 -22.46 16.14
CA LEU A 130 -17.00 -21.37 15.47
C LEU A 130 -16.36 -20.95 14.14
N GLY A 131 -17.17 -20.35 13.26
CA GLY A 131 -16.68 -19.62 12.09
C GLY A 131 -16.41 -18.16 12.43
N VAL A 132 -15.37 -17.57 11.82
CA VAL A 132 -15.01 -16.15 12.00
C VAL A 132 -14.78 -15.49 10.65
N ALA A 133 -15.30 -14.28 10.47
CA ALA A 133 -15.07 -13.46 9.29
C ALA A 133 -14.90 -12.00 9.67
N ILE A 134 -14.12 -11.24 8.90
CA ILE A 134 -14.01 -9.80 9.03
C ILE A 134 -14.66 -9.12 7.81
N SER A 135 -15.32 -7.98 8.03
CA SER A 135 -15.88 -7.19 6.93
C SER A 135 -14.77 -6.67 6.01
N PRO A 136 -15.05 -6.44 4.70
CA PRO A 136 -14.04 -5.93 3.76
C PRO A 136 -13.42 -4.58 4.16
N ASP A 137 -14.16 -3.76 4.90
CA ASP A 137 -13.70 -2.47 5.44
C ASP A 137 -13.00 -2.58 6.81
N GLY A 138 -12.89 -3.79 7.35
CA GLY A 138 -12.21 -4.07 8.63
C GLY A 138 -12.98 -3.63 9.88
N ARG A 139 -14.21 -3.11 9.74
CA ARG A 139 -14.97 -2.55 10.87
C ARG A 139 -15.66 -3.57 11.76
N PHE A 140 -16.00 -4.74 11.22
CA PHE A 140 -16.76 -5.77 11.94
C PHE A 140 -16.07 -7.11 11.90
N LEU A 141 -15.93 -7.74 13.07
CA LEU A 141 -15.51 -9.12 13.24
C LEU A 141 -16.73 -9.95 13.64
N TYR A 142 -17.13 -10.89 12.79
CA TYR A 142 -18.28 -11.76 12.98
C TYR A 142 -17.82 -13.10 13.54
N ALA A 143 -18.49 -13.57 14.59
CA ALA A 143 -18.28 -14.87 15.22
C ALA A 143 -19.60 -15.65 15.17
N VAL A 144 -19.65 -16.73 14.40
CA VAL A 144 -20.90 -17.40 14.03
C VAL A 144 -20.87 -18.88 14.40
N GLY A 145 -21.97 -19.35 15.01
CA GLY A 145 -22.15 -20.74 15.40
C GLY A 145 -21.26 -21.16 16.57
N GLY A 146 -20.80 -22.41 16.52
CA GLY A 146 -20.00 -23.06 17.56
C GLY A 146 -20.82 -23.64 18.71
N TYR A 147 -20.11 -24.06 19.74
CA TYR A 147 -20.64 -24.66 20.97
C TYR A 147 -20.15 -23.87 22.18
N ASP A 148 -21.03 -23.61 23.15
CA ASP A 148 -20.82 -22.73 24.31
C ASP A 148 -20.59 -23.49 25.63
N GLY A 149 -20.53 -24.81 25.57
CA GLY A 149 -20.34 -25.70 26.72
C GLY A 149 -21.66 -26.29 27.23
N PRO A 150 -21.59 -27.28 28.13
CA PRO A 150 -22.75 -27.81 28.83
C PRO A 150 -23.28 -26.86 29.92
#